data_AF-A0A7W3WRK2-F1
#
_entry.id   AF-A0A7W3WRK2-F1
#
_cell.length_a   1.000
_cell.length_b   1.000
_cell.length_c   1.000
_cell.angle_alpha   90.00
_cell.angle_beta   90.00
_cell.angle_gamma   90.00
#
_symmetry.space_group_name_H-M   'P 1'
#
loop_
_entity.id
_entity.type
_entity.pdbx_description
1 polymer ?
#
loop_
_entity_poly.entity_id
_entity_poly.type
_entity_poly.pdbx_seq_one_letter_code
_entity_poly.pdbx_strand_id
1 'polypeptide(L)' 'MSSQPTPTTMTDDETAAFAEQVFERARQGDAEMLGRLLASGLPANLRNHKGDTLLMLASYHGHHDAVR' A
#
# COMPACT_ATOMS: atom_id res chain seq x y z
N MET A 1 14.10 -4.18 37.11
CA MET A 1 14.20 -4.92 35.83
C MET A 1 12.82 -4.88 35.17
N SER A 2 12.58 -3.92 34.29
CA SER A 2 11.33 -3.84 33.51
C SER A 2 11.68 -3.34 32.11
N SER A 3 12.17 -4.24 31.27
CA SER A 3 12.31 -3.99 29.83
C SER A 3 10.98 -4.39 29.20
N GLN A 4 10.07 -3.43 29.01
CA GLN A 4 8.92 -3.65 28.14
C GLN A 4 9.42 -3.71 26.69
N PRO A 5 8.95 -4.67 25.87
CA PRO A 5 9.22 -4.65 24.44
C PRO A 5 8.51 -3.42 23.85
N THR A 6 9.26 -2.46 23.35
CA THR A 6 8.72 -1.37 22.54
C THR A 6 7.96 -1.98 21.36
N PRO A 7 6.72 -1.55 21.06
CA PRO A 7 6.05 -1.96 19.83
C PRO A 7 6.97 -1.60 18.67
N THR A 8 7.25 -2.56 17.80
CA THR A 8 8.14 -2.39 16.65
C THR A 8 7.49 -1.42 15.66
N THR A 9 7.67 -0.12 15.88
CA THR A 9 7.31 0.92 14.92
C THR A 9 8.25 0.74 13.73
N MET A 10 7.71 0.44 12.55
CA MET A 10 8.49 0.42 11.31
C MET A 10 9.25 1.74 11.20
N THR A 11 10.50 1.67 10.77
CA THR A 11 11.29 2.87 10.48
C THR A 11 10.68 3.63 9.29
N ASP A 12 10.99 4.92 9.16
CA ASP A 12 10.48 5.73 8.05
C ASP A 12 10.88 5.14 6.68
N ASP A 13 12.10 4.61 6.58
CA ASP A 13 12.61 3.93 5.37
C ASP A 13 11.81 2.66 5.04
N GLU A 14 11.51 1.82 6.04
CA GLU A 14 10.69 0.61 5.85
C GLU A 14 9.27 0.96 5.43
N THR A 15 8.71 2.04 5.98
CA THR A 15 7.38 2.53 5.63
C THR A 15 7.34 3.03 4.19
N ALA A 16 8.36 3.75 3.75
CA ALA A 16 8.49 4.21 2.37
C ALA A 16 8.66 3.04 1.39
N ALA A 17 9.53 2.07 1.71
CA ALA A 17 9.73 0.88 0.88
C ALA A 17 8.46 0.03 0.77
N PHE A 18 7.71 -0.10 1.87
CA PHE A 18 6.42 -0.76 1.86
C PHE A 18 5.42 -0.01 0.98
N ALA A 19 5.29 1.31 1.13
CA ALA A 19 4.39 2.12 0.29
C ALA A 19 4.71 1.97 -1.20
N GLU A 20 5.98 2.06 -1.60
CA GLU A 20 6.42 1.83 -2.99
C GLU A 20 6.03 0.43 -3.49
N GLN A 21 6.19 -0.61 -2.67
CA GLN A 21 5.77 -1.96 -3.03
C GLN A 21 4.25 -2.06 -3.23
N VAL A 22 3.45 -1.37 -2.42
CA VAL A 22 2.00 -1.33 -2.59
C VAL A 22 1.61 -0.62 -3.90
N PHE A 23 2.24 0.50 -4.23
CA PHE A 23 1.99 1.20 -5.50
C PHE A 23 2.37 0.36 -6.71
N GLU A 24 3.45 -0.43 -6.61
CA GLU A 24 3.86 -1.33 -7.67
C GLU A 24 2.82 -2.45 -7.89
N ARG A 25 2.23 -3.00 -6.83
CA ARG A 25 1.13 -3.96 -6.96
C ARG A 25 -0.11 -3.39 -7.63
N ALA A 26 -0.41 -2.11 -7.39
CA ALA A 26 -1.48 -1.42 -8.10
C ALA A 26 -1.18 -1.26 -9.60
N ARG A 27 0.08 -0.98 -9.97
CA ARG A 27 0.52 -0.93 -11.39
C ARG A 27 0.48 -2.28 -12.08
N GLN A 28 0.65 -3.37 -11.33
CA GLN A 28 0.59 -4.73 -11.84
C GLN A 28 -0.84 -5.31 -11.86
N GLY A 29 -1.79 -4.63 -11.22
CA GLY A 29 -3.18 -5.09 -11.14
C GLY A 29 -3.41 -6.24 -10.18
N ASP A 30 -2.56 -6.38 -9.15
CA ASP A 30 -2.68 -7.42 -8.12
C ASP A 30 -3.85 -7.09 -7.16
N ALA A 31 -5.07 -7.28 -7.67
CA ALA A 31 -6.32 -6.99 -6.97
C ALA A 31 -6.45 -7.76 -5.66
N GLU A 32 -5.97 -9.01 -5.64
CA GLU A 32 -6.04 -9.85 -4.45
C GLU A 32 -5.18 -9.30 -3.32
N MET A 33 -3.93 -8.95 -3.60
CA MET A 33 -3.07 -8.37 -2.57
C MET A 33 -3.53 -6.97 -2.16
N LEU A 34 -3.96 -6.13 -3.11
CA LEU A 34 -4.52 -4.82 -2.80
C LEU A 34 -5.74 -4.95 -1.86
N GLY A 35 -6.65 -5.87 -2.14
CA GLY A 35 -7.80 -6.14 -1.27
C GLY A 35 -7.39 -6.57 0.15
N ARG A 36 -6.39 -7.45 0.27
CA ARG A 36 -5.85 -7.85 1.59
C ARG A 36 -5.22 -6.68 2.33
N LEU A 37 -4.46 -5.83 1.64
CA LEU A 37 -3.81 -4.66 2.24
C LEU A 37 -4.84 -3.65 2.74
N LEU A 38 -5.87 -3.35 1.94
CA LEU A 38 -6.99 -2.51 2.35
C LEU A 38 -7.73 -3.09 3.55
N ALA A 39 -7.99 -4.41 3.55
CA ALA A 39 -8.60 -5.10 4.68
C ALA A 39 -7.73 -5.07 5.95
N SER A 40 -6.40 -5.01 5.82
CA SER A 40 -5.48 -4.83 6.95
C SER A 40 -5.41 -3.40 7.49
N GLY A 41 -6.16 -2.46 6.91
CA GLY A 41 -6.22 -1.06 7.35
C GLY A 41 -5.36 -0.11 6.55
N LEU A 42 -4.84 -0.52 5.38
CA LEU A 42 -4.17 0.40 4.47
C LEU A 42 -5.17 1.46 3.97
N PRO A 43 -4.84 2.75 4.02
CA PRO A 43 -5.71 3.79 3.50
C PRO A 43 -5.89 3.67 1.98
N ALA A 44 -7.13 3.54 1.51
CA ALA A 44 -7.44 3.48 0.08
C ALA A 44 -7.07 4.77 -0.67
N ASN A 45 -7.04 5.90 0.04
CA ASN A 45 -6.63 7.21 -0.47
C ASN A 45 -5.12 7.47 -0.29
N LEU A 46 -4.30 6.45 -0.05
CA LEU A 46 -2.85 6.58 -0.03
C LEU A 46 -2.37 7.15 -1.37
N ARG A 47 -1.47 8.14 -1.30
CA ARG A 47 -0.92 8.83 -2.47
C ARG A 47 0.58 8.66 -2.55
N ASN A 48 1.10 8.42 -3.74
CA ASN A 48 2.53 8.40 -3.98
C ASN A 48 3.09 9.84 -4.03
N HIS A 49 4.40 9.97 -4.22
CA HIS A 49 5.09 11.25 -4.36
C HIS A 49 4.61 12.11 -5.56
N LYS A 50 3.93 11.51 -6.56
CA LYS A 50 3.32 12.21 -7.70
C LYS A 50 1.88 12.65 -7.42
N GLY A 51 1.29 12.18 -6.32
CA GLY A 51 -0.09 12.42 -5.96
C GLY A 51 -1.09 11.39 -6.48
N ASP A 52 -0.63 10.30 -7.11
CA ASP A 52 -1.48 9.22 -7.61
C ASP A 52 -1.92 8.28 -6.49
N THR A 53 -3.16 7.82 -6.54
CA THR A 53 -3.70 6.79 -5.64
C THR A 53 -3.54 5.39 -6.23
N LEU A 54 -3.72 4.36 -5.40
CA LEU A 54 -3.76 2.97 -5.86
C LEU A 54 -4.80 2.75 -6.96
N LEU A 55 -6.00 3.33 -6.78
CA LEU A 55 -7.09 3.27 -7.76
C LEU A 55 -6.70 3.93 -9.09
N MET A 56 -6.02 5.08 -9.05
CA MET A 56 -5.56 5.78 -10.25
C MET A 56 -4.54 4.94 -11.02
N LEU A 57 -3.58 4.33 -10.33
CA LEU A 57 -2.57 3.47 -10.95
C LEU A 57 -3.20 2.24 -11.58
N ALA A 58 -4.06 1.53 -10.84
CA ALA A 58 -4.78 0.37 -11.38
C ALA A 58 -5.64 0.74 -12.60
N SER A 59 -6.32 1.89 -12.55
CA SER A 59 -7.17 2.37 -13.66
C SER A 59 -6.34 2.75 -14.89
N TYR A 60 -5.22 3.45 -14.71
CA TYR A 60 -4.35 3.88 -15.81
C TYR A 60 -3.79 2.68 -16.59
N HIS A 61 -3.54 1.58 -15.91
CA HIS A 61 -3.04 0.33 -16.49
C HIS A 61 -4.15 -0.61 -16.98
N GLY A 62 -5.44 -0.24 -16.83
CA GLY A 62 -6.56 -1.06 -17.31
C GLY A 62 -6.83 -2.31 -16.47
N HIS A 63 -6.48 -2.29 -15.17
CA HIS A 63 -6.71 -3.40 -14.27
C HIS A 63 -8.08 -3.34 -13.61
N HIS A 64 -9.11 -3.76 -14.34
CA HIS A 64 -10.51 -3.68 -13.90
C HIS A 64 -10.78 -4.38 -12.57
N ASP A 65 -10.15 -5.53 -12.33
CA ASP A 65 -10.32 -6.29 -11.09
C ASP A 65 -9.74 -5.55 -9.88
N ALA A 66 -8.65 -4.79 -10.07
CA ALA A 66 -8.01 -4.00 -9.01
C ALA A 66 -8.72 -2.67 -8.73
N VAL A 67 -9.63 -2.25 -9.61
CA VAL A 67 -10.43 -1.03 -9.50
C VAL A 67 -11.79 -1.28 -8.84
N ARG A 68 -12.15 -2.55 -8.62
CA ARG A 68 -13.47 -2.99 -8.16
C ARG A 68 -13.67 -2.91 -6.65
#